data_AF-A0A2N6L528-F1
#
_entry.id   AF-A0A2N6L528-F1
#
_cell.length_a   1.000
_cell.length_b   1.000
_cell.length_c   1.000
_cell.angle_alpha   90.00
_cell.angle_beta   90.00
_cell.angle_gamma   90.00
#
_symmetry.space_group_name_H-M   'P 1'
#
loop_
_entity.id
_entity.type
_entity.pdbx_description
1 polymer ?
#
loop_
_entity_poly.entity_id
_entity_poly.type
_entity_poly.pdbx_seq_one_letter_code
_entity_poly.pdbx_strand_id
1 'polypeptide(L)'
;MTPDAITNARKEYAKYSREDLSKISVNELRKIAPKLGIKHVVRNGEQLRVALGRKEEIIALILGSCEDSRIALAAREAAAIAQTPIETTPQTEPEVEVESTEYPDFEAEVNEVAKKYYEGIFDPESKKWGFVGLREYVTRLTIQQKPVLPEFFTMVSAFRPELERRIKDRTGESEVKFNTLSNWRSQILKHIEKMVDQDNDSYPGNLLSQTFKLFYDSIQASFADVQRQKAESSNKGLNRRQNNAIDIKVVNLIQWAKNRLVTLPEVPSLWHQVAIALMILTGRRQSEIMSSAKFSPVGSDSYVEFSGQLKRHDGETVGAYEIPVLANSAEAVIAGLKWLEENNKRVVPADESYQAQQAAAKKSHDRFSRYLSESAKDACNKYIVLGDGADWEFPDESGKKKDRRKCHLFRQIYGQVVYPVFFEKSGRKLNQVLTEVMGHSNRPSSRRHAAEAYDADCFVTDIEEIKVICGKV
;
A
#
# COMPACT_ATOMS: atom_id res chain seq x y z
N MET A 1 25.77 21.84 -9.34
CA MET A 1 24.91 23.02 -9.16
C MET A 1 25.81 24.21 -8.94
N THR A 2 25.54 25.35 -9.58
CA THR A 2 26.33 26.57 -9.37
C THR A 2 26.05 27.12 -7.96
N PRO A 3 27.00 27.85 -7.33
CA PRO A 3 26.77 28.51 -6.05
C PRO A 3 25.52 29.40 -6.05
N ASP A 4 25.25 30.11 -7.15
CA ASP A 4 24.08 30.97 -7.29
C ASP A 4 22.76 30.22 -7.26
N ALA A 5 22.70 29.03 -7.87
CA ALA A 5 21.52 28.18 -7.84
C ALA A 5 21.21 27.70 -6.41
N ILE A 6 22.24 27.39 -5.61
CA ILE A 6 22.08 27.00 -4.20
C ILE A 6 21.57 28.18 -3.38
N THR A 7 22.14 29.37 -3.56
CA THR A 7 21.72 30.59 -2.87
C THR A 7 20.27 30.95 -3.17
N ASN A 8 19.84 30.83 -4.44
CA ASN A 8 18.45 31.10 -4.82
C ASN A 8 17.49 30.06 -4.23
N ALA A 9 17.87 28.78 -4.22
CA ALA A 9 17.07 27.74 -3.56
C ALA A 9 16.94 28.01 -2.05
N ARG A 10 18.02 28.42 -1.37
CA ARG A 10 17.96 28.78 0.06
C ARG A 10 16.99 29.93 0.34
N LYS A 11 16.95 30.95 -0.51
CA LYS A 11 15.97 32.04 -0.42
C LYS A 11 14.53 31.55 -0.63
N GLU A 12 14.32 30.66 -1.60
CA GLU A 12 13.00 30.08 -1.88
C GLU A 12 12.47 29.28 -0.68
N TYR A 13 13.33 28.48 -0.03
CA TYR A 13 12.93 27.60 1.07
C TYR A 13 13.01 28.26 2.46
N ALA A 14 13.63 29.43 2.60
CA ALA A 14 13.69 30.17 3.86
C ALA A 14 12.31 30.56 4.42
N LYS A 15 11.31 30.74 3.55
CA LYS A 15 9.93 31.10 3.94
C LYS A 15 9.14 29.99 4.65
N TYR A 16 9.61 28.74 4.59
CA TYR A 16 8.89 27.61 5.17
C TYR A 16 9.20 27.49 6.66
N SER A 17 8.17 27.36 7.50
CA SER A 17 8.34 27.00 8.91
C SER A 17 8.73 25.53 9.06
N ARG A 18 9.09 25.11 10.29
CA ARG A 18 9.30 23.70 10.60
C ARG A 18 8.02 22.90 10.34
N GLU A 19 6.87 23.47 10.70
CA GLU A 19 5.54 22.93 10.49
C GLU A 19 5.18 22.81 9.01
N ASP A 20 5.63 23.75 8.16
CA ASP A 20 5.38 23.64 6.72
C ASP A 20 6.24 22.56 6.08
N LEU A 21 7.52 22.46 6.48
CA LEU A 21 8.40 21.39 6.02
C LEU A 21 7.93 20.02 6.52
N SER A 22 7.33 19.94 7.71
CA SER A 22 6.78 18.69 8.25
C SER A 22 5.56 18.17 7.47
N LYS A 23 4.89 19.03 6.69
CA LYS A 23 3.82 18.62 5.75
C LYS A 23 4.37 18.05 4.44
N ILE A 24 5.62 18.34 4.09
CA ILE A 24 6.27 17.84 2.88
C ILE A 24 6.69 16.37 3.09
N SER A 25 6.50 15.51 2.08
CA SER A 25 6.94 14.09 2.17
C SER A 25 8.47 13.99 2.33
N VAL A 26 8.96 12.95 3.02
CA VAL A 26 10.41 12.75 3.20
C VAL A 26 11.14 12.66 1.85
N ASN A 27 10.52 12.07 0.83
CA ASN A 27 11.13 11.95 -0.49
C ASN A 27 11.26 13.28 -1.22
N GLU A 28 10.28 14.17 -1.08
CA GLU A 28 10.42 15.50 -1.65
C GLU A 28 11.47 16.30 -0.88
N LEU A 29 11.54 16.17 0.45
CA LEU A 29 12.62 16.73 1.25
C LEU A 29 14.00 16.18 0.83
N ARG A 30 14.12 14.89 0.52
CA ARG A 30 15.34 14.25 -0.02
C ARG A 30 15.73 14.78 -1.41
N LYS A 31 14.80 15.33 -2.19
CA LYS A 31 15.09 16.02 -3.47
C LYS A 31 15.43 17.49 -3.27
N ILE A 32 14.84 18.13 -2.25
CA ILE A 32 15.10 19.53 -1.89
C ILE A 32 16.51 19.66 -1.30
N ALA A 33 16.89 18.79 -0.38
CA ALA A 33 18.16 18.87 0.34
C ALA A 33 19.40 19.01 -0.57
N PRO A 34 19.58 18.22 -1.65
CA PRO A 34 20.69 18.40 -2.58
C PRO A 34 20.68 19.75 -3.32
N LYS A 35 19.50 20.36 -3.54
CA LYS A 35 19.38 21.71 -4.13
C LYS A 35 19.91 22.80 -3.20
N LEU A 36 19.89 22.55 -1.90
CA LEU A 36 20.41 23.45 -0.86
C LEU A 36 21.88 23.21 -0.52
N GLY A 37 22.54 22.28 -1.22
CA GLY A 37 23.92 21.88 -0.99
C GLY A 37 24.09 20.80 0.09
N ILE A 38 23.00 20.25 0.62
CA ILE A 38 23.04 19.20 1.64
C ILE A 38 23.21 17.85 0.95
N LYS A 39 24.37 17.21 1.13
CA LYS A 39 24.68 15.90 0.53
C LYS A 39 24.55 14.75 1.52
N HIS A 40 24.82 15.02 2.80
CA HIS A 40 24.87 14.01 3.85
C HIS A 40 24.06 14.45 5.06
N VAL A 41 23.53 13.48 5.79
CA VAL A 41 23.03 13.64 7.15
C VAL A 41 24.04 12.99 8.10
N VAL A 42 24.17 13.54 9.31
CA VAL A 42 25.02 12.95 10.35
C VAL A 42 24.12 12.19 11.32
N ARG A 43 24.36 10.89 11.49
CA ARG A 43 23.63 10.05 12.45
C ARG A 43 24.64 9.20 13.21
N ASN A 44 24.63 9.29 14.53
CA ASN A 44 25.56 8.55 15.41
C ASN A 44 27.04 8.72 15.01
N GLY A 45 27.42 9.92 14.55
CA GLY A 45 28.78 10.23 14.10
C GLY A 45 29.11 9.80 12.66
N GLU A 46 28.23 9.05 11.99
CA GLU A 46 28.43 8.61 10.60
C GLU A 46 27.81 9.58 9.59
N GLN A 47 28.47 9.75 8.44
CA GLN A 47 27.93 10.51 7.31
C GLN A 47 27.13 9.60 6.38
N LEU A 48 25.80 9.70 6.47
CA LEU A 48 24.88 8.96 5.60
C LEU A 48 24.46 9.83 4.42
N ARG A 49 24.24 9.25 3.24
CA ARG A 49 23.68 9.97 2.09
C ARG A 49 22.31 10.54 2.46
N VAL A 50 21.98 11.76 2.01
CA VAL A 50 20.66 12.40 2.24
C VAL A 50 19.49 11.51 1.85
N ALA A 51 19.64 10.65 0.83
CA ALA A 51 18.62 9.69 0.42
C ALA A 51 18.23 8.69 1.52
N LEU A 52 19.06 8.50 2.55
CA LEU A 52 18.84 7.65 3.72
C LEU A 52 18.48 8.45 4.98
N GLY A 53 18.44 9.79 4.87
CA GLY A 53 18.11 10.66 5.99
C GLY A 53 16.65 10.51 6.41
N ARG A 54 16.41 10.62 7.73
CA ARG A 54 15.07 10.74 8.31
C ARG A 54 14.51 12.10 8.03
N LYS A 55 13.19 12.21 8.11
CA LYS A 55 12.51 13.47 7.87
C LYS A 55 13.00 14.58 8.80
N GLU A 56 13.02 14.34 10.11
CA GLU A 56 13.44 15.36 11.08
C GLU A 56 14.91 15.77 10.89
N GLU A 57 15.80 14.82 10.59
CA GLU A 57 17.20 15.12 10.27
C GLU A 57 17.32 16.02 9.05
N ILE A 58 16.57 15.70 7.98
CA ILE A 58 16.57 16.49 6.75
C ILE A 58 15.94 17.86 6.99
N ILE A 59 14.84 17.97 7.73
CA ILE A 59 14.20 19.24 8.08
C ILE A 59 15.18 20.13 8.86
N ALA A 60 15.86 19.58 9.87
CA ALA A 60 16.85 20.31 10.65
C ALA A 60 18.00 20.84 9.77
N LEU A 61 18.50 20.01 8.85
CA LEU A 61 19.56 20.42 7.91
C LEU A 61 19.06 21.46 6.89
N ILE A 62 17.83 21.35 6.40
CA ILE A 62 17.22 22.33 5.50
C ILE A 62 17.11 23.68 6.20
N LEU A 63 16.54 23.71 7.41
CA LEU A 63 16.41 24.94 8.21
C LEU A 63 17.79 25.56 8.48
N GLY A 64 18.75 24.77 8.97
CA GLY A 64 20.11 25.26 9.22
C GLY A 64 20.81 25.77 7.96
N SER A 65 20.59 25.14 6.80
CA SER A 65 21.16 25.62 5.52
C SER A 65 20.52 26.92 5.00
N CYS A 66 19.32 27.25 5.47
CA CYS A 66 18.56 28.44 5.06
C CYS A 66 18.64 29.58 6.09
N GLU A 67 19.32 29.39 7.23
CA GLU A 67 19.30 30.29 8.38
C GLU A 67 19.63 31.74 7.99
N ASP A 68 20.71 31.97 7.23
CA ASP A 68 21.10 33.32 6.78
C ASP A 68 19.98 34.00 5.96
N SER A 69 19.29 33.22 5.12
CA SER A 69 18.17 33.72 4.31
C SER A 69 16.92 33.96 5.14
N ARG A 70 16.71 33.18 6.21
CA ARG A 70 15.60 33.36 7.17
C ARG A 70 15.79 34.62 7.99
N ILE A 71 17.00 34.86 8.52
CA ILE A 71 17.35 36.07 9.24
C ILE A 71 17.11 37.30 8.34
N ALA A 72 17.55 37.25 7.08
CA ALA A 72 17.34 38.34 6.13
C ALA A 72 15.85 38.58 5.80
N LEU A 73 15.03 37.51 5.73
CA LEU A 73 13.59 37.62 5.49
C LEU A 73 12.87 38.20 6.71
N ALA A 74 13.15 37.70 7.90
CA ALA A 74 12.58 38.18 9.15
C ALA A 74 12.92 39.66 9.41
N ALA A 75 14.14 40.10 9.07
CA ALA A 75 14.51 41.51 9.16
C ALA A 75 13.67 42.40 8.21
N ARG A 76 13.31 41.91 7.02
CA ARG A 76 12.43 42.63 6.08
C ARG A 76 10.98 42.64 6.53
N GLU A 77 10.50 41.52 7.04
CA GLU A 77 9.13 41.40 7.57
C GLU A 77 8.95 42.24 8.83
N ALA A 78 9.91 42.24 9.76
CA ALA A 78 9.90 43.11 10.93
C ALA A 78 9.88 44.60 10.54
N ALA A 79 10.59 44.98 9.48
CA ALA A 79 10.54 46.34 8.94
C ALA A 79 9.17 46.68 8.30
N ALA A 80 8.46 45.69 7.76
CA ALA A 80 7.13 45.87 7.16
C ALA A 80 5.98 45.84 8.20
N ILE A 81 6.10 45.01 9.24
CA ILE A 81 5.11 44.86 10.32
C ILE A 81 5.06 46.10 11.22
N ALA A 82 6.16 46.87 11.30
CA ALA A 82 6.20 48.17 11.97
C ALA A 82 5.19 49.23 11.41
N GLN A 83 4.41 48.91 10.37
CA GLN A 83 3.47 49.81 9.71
C GLN A 83 1.99 49.37 9.72
N THR A 84 1.58 48.31 10.44
CA THR A 84 0.17 47.86 10.35
C THR A 84 -0.42 47.39 11.69
N PRO A 85 -1.62 47.87 12.09
CA PRO A 85 -2.34 47.38 13.28
C PRO A 85 -3.03 46.01 13.01
N ILE A 86 -3.06 45.14 14.02
CA ILE A 86 -3.55 43.76 13.93
C ILE A 86 -4.90 43.62 14.64
N GLU A 87 -5.89 43.06 13.95
CA GLU A 87 -7.19 42.58 14.47
C GLU A 87 -7.19 41.04 14.55
N THR A 88 -7.76 40.49 15.62
CA THR A 88 -7.76 39.06 15.96
C THR A 88 -9.15 38.44 15.85
N THR A 89 -9.25 37.20 15.36
CA THR A 89 -10.43 36.33 15.58
C THR A 89 -10.02 34.84 15.59
N PRO A 90 -10.67 33.96 16.39
CA PRO A 90 -10.18 32.61 16.72
C PRO A 90 -10.82 31.47 15.88
N GLN A 91 -10.15 30.33 15.85
CA GLN A 91 -10.59 29.06 15.20
C GLN A 91 -11.19 28.05 16.20
N THR A 92 -12.07 27.18 15.68
CA THR A 92 -12.81 26.10 16.39
C THR A 92 -12.23 24.70 16.09
N GLU A 93 -12.35 23.77 17.06
CA GLU A 93 -11.83 22.38 17.05
C GLU A 93 -12.79 21.33 16.41
N PRO A 94 -12.30 20.12 16.04
CA PRO A 94 -13.07 19.09 15.33
C PRO A 94 -13.53 17.88 16.18
N GLU A 95 -14.60 17.22 15.74
CA GLU A 95 -15.21 16.00 16.30
C GLU A 95 -14.58 14.67 15.80
N VAL A 96 -14.79 13.61 16.59
CA VAL A 96 -14.16 12.26 16.50
C VAL A 96 -15.14 11.22 15.91
N GLU A 97 -14.64 10.31 15.05
CA GLU A 97 -15.39 9.18 14.47
C GLU A 97 -15.08 7.80 15.11
N VAL A 98 -16.12 6.96 15.13
CA VAL A 98 -16.20 5.60 15.70
C VAL A 98 -15.99 4.50 14.64
N GLU A 99 -15.46 3.35 15.10
CA GLU A 99 -15.10 2.13 14.34
C GLU A 99 -16.29 1.34 13.78
N SER A 100 -16.09 0.75 12.59
CA SER A 100 -17.07 -0.03 11.83
C SER A 100 -17.05 -1.53 12.14
N THR A 101 -18.22 -2.12 12.35
CA THR A 101 -18.51 -3.57 12.36
C THR A 101 -19.18 -3.99 11.05
N GLU A 102 -18.74 -5.11 10.46
CA GLU A 102 -19.38 -5.74 9.29
C GLU A 102 -20.61 -6.56 9.71
N TYR A 103 -21.73 -6.37 9.00
CA TYR A 103 -23.00 -7.08 9.22
C TYR A 103 -23.46 -7.79 7.93
N PRO A 104 -24.14 -8.95 8.03
CA PRO A 104 -24.56 -9.79 6.91
C PRO A 104 -25.58 -9.18 5.93
N ASP A 105 -26.23 -8.05 6.26
CA ASP A 105 -27.19 -7.34 5.38
C ASP A 105 -26.53 -6.63 4.17
N PHE A 106 -25.21 -6.48 4.22
CA PHE A 106 -24.48 -5.71 3.21
C PHE A 106 -24.51 -6.31 1.81
N GLU A 107 -24.34 -7.63 1.72
CA GLU A 107 -24.31 -8.31 0.42
C GLU A 107 -25.68 -8.27 -0.27
N ALA A 108 -26.77 -8.34 0.49
CA ALA A 108 -28.13 -8.23 -0.04
C ALA A 108 -28.39 -6.83 -0.62
N GLU A 109 -28.03 -5.78 0.11
CA GLU A 109 -28.15 -4.39 -0.34
C GLU A 109 -27.31 -4.12 -1.59
N VAL A 110 -26.05 -4.60 -1.64
CA VAL A 110 -25.18 -4.48 -2.82
C VAL A 110 -25.83 -5.15 -4.04
N ASN A 111 -26.38 -6.36 -3.87
CA ASN A 111 -27.07 -7.08 -4.93
C ASN A 111 -28.35 -6.35 -5.39
N GLU A 112 -29.13 -5.79 -4.47
CA GLU A 112 -30.33 -5.02 -4.78
C GLU A 112 -30.00 -3.80 -5.64
N VAL A 113 -28.98 -3.04 -5.26
CA VAL A 113 -28.54 -1.86 -6.03
C VAL A 113 -27.97 -2.28 -7.38
N ALA A 114 -27.14 -3.32 -7.44
CA ALA A 114 -26.64 -3.84 -8.71
C ALA A 114 -27.78 -4.24 -9.66
N LYS A 115 -28.77 -4.96 -9.15
CA LYS A 115 -29.95 -5.38 -9.92
C LYS A 115 -30.77 -4.18 -10.41
N LYS A 116 -31.00 -3.16 -9.56
CA LYS A 116 -31.65 -1.90 -9.95
C LYS A 116 -30.94 -1.23 -11.14
N TYR A 117 -29.61 -1.13 -11.10
CA TYR A 117 -28.85 -0.49 -12.19
C TYR A 117 -28.70 -1.38 -13.43
N TYR A 118 -28.81 -2.69 -13.28
CA TYR A 118 -28.75 -3.61 -14.41
C TYR A 118 -30.10 -3.79 -15.11
N GLU A 119 -31.14 -4.17 -14.37
CA GLU A 119 -32.46 -4.50 -14.90
C GLU A 119 -33.37 -3.28 -15.03
N GLY A 120 -33.23 -2.31 -14.13
CA GLY A 120 -34.14 -1.16 -13.99
C GLY A 120 -35.29 -1.41 -13.00
N ILE A 121 -36.22 -0.46 -12.93
CA ILE A 121 -37.47 -0.53 -12.16
C ILE A 121 -38.61 -0.33 -13.14
N PHE A 122 -39.31 -1.42 -13.48
CA PHE A 122 -40.49 -1.42 -14.34
C PHE A 122 -41.75 -1.53 -13.50
N ASP A 123 -42.69 -0.61 -13.71
CA ASP A 123 -44.02 -0.68 -13.09
C ASP A 123 -44.97 -1.44 -14.03
N PRO A 124 -45.43 -2.65 -13.64
CA PRO A 124 -46.30 -3.46 -14.48
C PRO A 124 -47.71 -2.86 -14.65
N GLU A 125 -48.18 -2.05 -13.70
CA GLU A 125 -49.52 -1.45 -13.75
C GLU A 125 -49.55 -0.31 -14.76
N SER A 126 -48.62 0.65 -14.63
CA SER A 126 -48.54 1.77 -15.56
C SER A 126 -47.86 1.43 -16.89
N LYS A 127 -47.23 0.25 -16.99
CA LYS A 127 -46.38 -0.20 -18.11
C LYS A 127 -45.27 0.80 -18.43
N LYS A 128 -44.79 1.53 -17.43
CA LYS A 128 -43.73 2.54 -17.57
C LYS A 128 -42.51 2.16 -16.75
N TRP A 129 -41.36 2.61 -17.23
CA TRP A 129 -40.12 2.49 -16.48
C TRP A 129 -40.00 3.65 -15.50
N GLY A 130 -39.96 3.34 -14.20
CA GLY A 130 -39.60 4.30 -13.16
C GLY A 130 -38.10 4.59 -13.15
N PHE A 131 -37.29 3.61 -13.56
CA PHE A 131 -35.85 3.74 -13.76
C PHE A 131 -35.39 2.77 -14.84
N VAL A 132 -34.72 3.23 -15.90
CA VAL A 132 -34.21 2.35 -16.96
C VAL A 132 -32.84 1.84 -16.55
N GLY A 133 -32.66 0.52 -16.47
CA GLY A 133 -31.37 -0.12 -16.20
C GLY A 133 -30.53 -0.33 -17.46
N LEU A 134 -29.28 -0.74 -17.28
CA LEU A 134 -28.30 -0.94 -18.35
C LEU A 134 -28.78 -1.91 -19.43
N ARG A 135 -29.40 -3.03 -19.03
CA ARG A 135 -29.88 -4.06 -19.97
C ARG A 135 -30.95 -3.49 -20.90
N GLU A 136 -31.98 -2.89 -20.32
CA GLU A 136 -33.06 -2.25 -21.07
C GLU A 136 -32.56 -1.07 -21.92
N TYR A 137 -31.61 -0.29 -21.40
CA TYR A 137 -30.96 0.77 -22.16
C TYR A 137 -30.32 0.24 -23.45
N VAL A 138 -29.54 -0.84 -23.37
CA VAL A 138 -28.88 -1.44 -24.54
C VAL A 138 -29.89 -2.01 -25.53
N THR A 139 -30.98 -2.64 -25.05
CA THR A 139 -32.09 -3.10 -25.90
C THR A 139 -32.68 -1.93 -26.70
N ARG A 140 -32.97 -0.80 -26.03
CA ARG A 140 -33.48 0.40 -26.70
C ARG A 140 -32.49 1.03 -27.66
N LEU A 141 -31.21 1.04 -27.29
CA LEU A 141 -30.13 1.55 -28.13
C LEU A 141 -30.08 0.77 -29.45
N THR A 142 -30.21 -0.55 -29.37
CA THR A 142 -30.25 -1.48 -30.52
C THR A 142 -31.46 -1.22 -31.40
N ILE A 143 -32.66 -1.09 -30.81
CA ILE A 143 -33.92 -0.85 -31.54
C ILE A 143 -33.90 0.52 -32.23
N GLN A 144 -33.45 1.56 -31.53
CA GLN A 144 -33.45 2.93 -32.05
C GLN A 144 -32.26 3.25 -32.97
N GLN A 145 -31.25 2.37 -33.02
CA GLN A 145 -30.02 2.55 -33.79
C GLN A 145 -29.34 3.91 -33.53
N LYS A 146 -29.39 4.38 -32.29
CA LYS A 146 -28.76 5.63 -31.86
C LYS A 146 -27.39 5.35 -31.24
N PRO A 147 -26.46 6.31 -31.27
CA PRO A 147 -25.17 6.16 -30.60
C PRO A 147 -25.27 6.26 -29.07
N VAL A 148 -26.24 7.01 -28.54
CA VAL A 148 -26.49 7.18 -27.11
C VAL A 148 -27.95 7.59 -26.87
N LEU A 149 -28.52 7.21 -25.72
CA LEU A 149 -29.82 7.71 -25.26
C LEU A 149 -29.67 8.52 -23.96
N PRO A 150 -30.53 9.52 -23.69
CA PRO A 150 -30.45 10.37 -22.49
C PRO A 150 -30.44 9.58 -21.17
N GLU A 151 -31.10 8.41 -21.13
CA GLU A 151 -31.18 7.55 -19.95
C GLU A 151 -29.80 7.12 -19.44
N PHE A 152 -28.79 7.05 -20.31
CA PHE A 152 -27.41 6.78 -19.90
C PHE A 152 -26.91 7.79 -18.86
N PHE A 153 -27.14 9.08 -19.11
CA PHE A 153 -26.70 10.15 -18.21
C PHE A 153 -27.50 10.16 -16.92
N THR A 154 -28.79 9.81 -16.97
CA THR A 154 -29.64 9.64 -15.78
C THR A 154 -29.15 8.48 -14.90
N MET A 155 -28.80 7.34 -15.49
CA MET A 155 -28.22 6.21 -14.74
C MET A 155 -26.90 6.60 -14.06
N VAL A 156 -25.98 7.22 -14.83
CA VAL A 156 -24.66 7.61 -14.30
C VAL A 156 -24.78 8.64 -13.17
N SER A 157 -25.64 9.66 -13.33
CA SER A 157 -25.80 10.72 -12.32
C SER A 157 -26.53 10.26 -11.06
N ALA A 158 -27.46 9.31 -11.18
CA ALA A 158 -28.19 8.75 -10.04
C ALA A 158 -27.35 7.78 -9.18
N PHE A 159 -26.28 7.19 -9.75
CA PHE A 159 -25.51 6.15 -9.10
C PHE A 159 -24.91 6.57 -7.75
N ARG A 160 -24.15 7.67 -7.73
CA ARG A 160 -23.51 8.14 -6.50
C ARG A 160 -24.51 8.54 -5.41
N PRO A 161 -25.54 9.36 -5.68
CA PRO A 161 -26.57 9.70 -4.68
C PRO A 161 -27.28 8.46 -4.10
N GLU A 162 -27.54 7.43 -4.91
CA GLU A 162 -28.14 6.18 -4.39
C GLU A 162 -27.22 5.49 -3.38
N LEU A 163 -25.92 5.39 -3.69
CA LEU A 163 -24.94 4.78 -2.77
C LEU A 163 -24.81 5.60 -1.50
N GLU A 164 -24.69 6.93 -1.61
CA GLU A 164 -24.59 7.81 -0.46
C GLU A 164 -25.82 7.70 0.45
N ARG A 165 -27.03 7.68 -0.12
CA ARG A 165 -28.28 7.49 0.62
C ARG A 165 -28.27 6.15 1.36
N ARG A 166 -27.99 5.04 0.68
CA ARG A 166 -27.97 3.69 1.29
C ARG A 166 -26.96 3.60 2.42
N ILE A 167 -25.77 4.17 2.24
CA ILE A 167 -24.73 4.15 3.27
C ILE A 167 -25.18 4.96 4.49
N LYS A 168 -25.74 6.17 4.30
CA LYS A 168 -26.27 6.99 5.40
C LYS A 168 -27.40 6.30 6.14
N ASP A 169 -28.36 5.73 5.43
CA ASP A 169 -29.49 4.99 6.01
C ASP A 169 -28.98 3.83 6.88
N ARG A 170 -27.88 3.20 6.48
CA ARG A 170 -27.26 2.08 7.18
C ARG A 170 -26.41 2.49 8.39
N THR A 171 -25.55 3.49 8.24
CA THR A 171 -24.61 3.87 9.30
C THR A 171 -25.21 4.85 10.30
N GLY A 172 -26.28 5.57 9.91
CA GLY A 172 -26.80 6.71 10.66
C GLY A 172 -25.86 7.91 10.67
N GLU A 173 -24.73 7.86 9.94
CA GLU A 173 -23.77 8.94 9.85
C GLU A 173 -24.28 10.04 8.91
N SER A 174 -24.08 11.30 9.29
CA SER A 174 -24.46 12.46 8.47
C SER A 174 -23.62 12.56 7.18
N GLU A 175 -22.36 12.13 7.26
CA GLU A 175 -21.39 12.10 6.17
C GLU A 175 -20.98 10.68 5.80
N VAL A 176 -20.72 10.47 4.52
CA VAL A 176 -20.31 9.15 4.00
C VAL A 176 -18.79 9.10 3.90
N LYS A 177 -18.17 8.22 4.69
CA LYS A 177 -16.73 7.93 4.58
C LYS A 177 -16.35 7.53 3.15
N PHE A 178 -15.36 8.20 2.58
CA PHE A 178 -14.90 7.98 1.20
C PHE A 178 -14.44 6.53 0.95
N ASN A 179 -13.87 5.85 1.96
CA ASN A 179 -13.48 4.45 1.87
C ASN A 179 -14.69 3.51 1.71
N THR A 180 -15.74 3.74 2.49
CA THR A 180 -17.00 2.99 2.42
C THR A 180 -17.65 3.18 1.05
N LEU A 181 -17.75 4.43 0.60
CA LEU A 181 -18.31 4.77 -0.71
C LEU A 181 -17.53 4.12 -1.88
N SER A 182 -16.19 4.15 -1.82
CA SER A 182 -15.32 3.50 -2.80
C SER A 182 -15.50 1.98 -2.83
N ASN A 183 -15.69 1.35 -1.66
CA ASN A 183 -15.92 -0.09 -1.54
C ASN A 183 -17.27 -0.49 -2.13
N TRP A 184 -18.36 0.16 -1.72
CA TRP A 184 -19.71 -0.05 -2.25
C TRP A 184 -19.76 0.03 -3.77
N ARG A 185 -19.23 1.12 -4.35
CA ARG A 185 -19.12 1.30 -5.80
C ARG A 185 -18.41 0.13 -6.47
N SER A 186 -17.26 -0.29 -5.92
CA SER A 186 -16.45 -1.35 -6.53
C SER A 186 -17.14 -2.71 -6.45
N GLN A 187 -17.94 -2.97 -5.42
CA GLN A 187 -18.71 -4.21 -5.30
C GLN A 187 -19.91 -4.21 -6.24
N ILE A 188 -20.73 -3.17 -6.24
CA ILE A 188 -21.89 -3.05 -7.13
C ILE A 188 -21.48 -3.21 -8.60
N LEU A 189 -20.41 -2.53 -9.05
CA LEU A 189 -19.93 -2.65 -10.42
C LEU A 189 -19.51 -4.08 -10.78
N LYS A 190 -18.91 -4.83 -9.85
CA LYS A 190 -18.56 -6.26 -10.08
C LYS A 190 -19.80 -7.14 -10.20
N HIS A 191 -20.87 -6.85 -9.47
CA HIS A 191 -22.12 -7.59 -9.60
C HIS A 191 -22.81 -7.30 -10.93
N ILE A 192 -22.78 -6.03 -11.37
CA ILE A 192 -23.27 -5.65 -12.70
C ILE A 192 -22.45 -6.34 -13.80
N GLU A 193 -21.12 -6.35 -13.69
CA GLU A 193 -20.22 -7.04 -14.63
C GLU A 193 -20.58 -8.53 -14.78
N LYS A 194 -20.80 -9.24 -13.67
CA LYS A 194 -21.22 -10.65 -13.71
C LYS A 194 -22.54 -10.86 -14.46
N MET A 195 -23.53 -9.98 -14.26
CA MET A 195 -24.82 -10.06 -14.97
C MET A 195 -24.65 -9.72 -16.46
N VAL A 196 -23.79 -8.76 -16.78
CA VAL A 196 -23.42 -8.42 -18.15
C VAL A 196 -22.78 -9.61 -18.85
N ASP A 197 -21.80 -10.27 -18.22
CA ASP A 197 -21.11 -11.43 -18.80
C ASP A 197 -22.07 -12.60 -19.06
N GLN A 198 -23.09 -12.78 -18.22
CA GLN A 198 -24.13 -13.81 -18.41
C GLN A 198 -25.04 -13.53 -19.61
N ASP A 199 -25.42 -12.27 -19.82
CA ASP A 199 -26.38 -11.90 -20.86
C ASP A 199 -25.71 -11.45 -22.17
N ASN A 200 -24.38 -11.26 -22.20
CA ASN A 200 -23.68 -10.60 -23.32
C ASN A 200 -23.85 -11.32 -24.66
N ASP A 201 -23.95 -12.65 -24.67
CA ASP A 201 -24.17 -13.44 -25.89
C ASP A 201 -25.54 -13.17 -26.54
N SER A 202 -26.49 -12.56 -25.80
CA SER A 202 -27.80 -12.16 -26.32
C SER A 202 -27.78 -10.84 -27.11
N TYR A 203 -26.65 -10.14 -27.13
CA TYR A 203 -26.52 -8.82 -27.77
C TYR A 203 -25.52 -8.86 -28.94
N PRO A 204 -25.86 -8.25 -30.09
CA PRO A 204 -25.00 -8.28 -31.26
C PRO A 204 -23.65 -7.61 -30.98
N GLY A 205 -22.56 -8.25 -31.40
CA GLY A 205 -21.21 -7.67 -31.35
C GLY A 205 -20.70 -7.34 -29.95
N ASN A 206 -21.18 -8.02 -28.89
CA ASN A 206 -20.85 -7.73 -27.50
C ASN A 206 -21.23 -6.29 -27.08
N LEU A 207 -22.31 -5.75 -27.66
CA LEU A 207 -22.74 -4.37 -27.40
C LEU A 207 -23.04 -4.14 -25.90
N LEU A 208 -23.52 -5.15 -25.18
CA LEU A 208 -23.77 -5.06 -23.74
C LEU A 208 -22.47 -4.84 -22.95
N SER A 209 -21.44 -5.67 -23.16
CA SER A 209 -20.13 -5.50 -22.52
C SER A 209 -19.45 -4.19 -22.93
N GLN A 210 -19.56 -3.76 -24.20
CA GLN A 210 -19.03 -2.48 -24.65
C GLN A 210 -19.72 -1.29 -23.96
N THR A 211 -21.04 -1.33 -23.85
CA THR A 211 -21.82 -0.30 -23.16
C THR A 211 -21.55 -0.30 -21.66
N PHE A 212 -21.43 -1.48 -21.04
CA PHE A 212 -21.03 -1.61 -19.65
C PHE A 212 -19.67 -0.96 -19.39
N LYS A 213 -18.69 -1.13 -20.28
CA LYS A 213 -17.39 -0.48 -20.16
C LYS A 213 -17.51 1.05 -20.12
N LEU A 214 -18.33 1.64 -21.01
CA LEU A 214 -18.59 3.09 -21.00
C LEU A 214 -19.29 3.54 -19.71
N PHE A 215 -20.25 2.76 -19.23
CA PHE A 215 -20.94 3.01 -17.96
C PHE A 215 -19.94 2.95 -16.79
N TYR A 216 -19.13 1.89 -16.72
CA TYR A 216 -18.09 1.69 -15.72
C TYR A 216 -17.12 2.88 -15.70
N ASP A 217 -16.58 3.29 -16.85
CA ASP A 217 -15.64 4.40 -16.95
C ASP A 217 -16.28 5.72 -16.52
N SER A 218 -17.55 5.95 -16.86
CA SER A 218 -18.33 7.13 -16.44
C SER A 218 -18.56 7.17 -14.93
N ILE A 219 -18.87 6.02 -14.32
CA ILE A 219 -18.97 5.87 -12.86
C ILE A 219 -17.60 6.03 -12.20
N GLN A 220 -16.51 5.57 -12.80
CA GLN A 220 -15.17 5.81 -12.24
C GLN A 220 -14.85 7.31 -12.22
N ALA A 221 -15.16 8.01 -13.30
CA ALA A 221 -14.95 9.45 -13.43
C ALA A 221 -15.76 10.26 -12.40
N SER A 222 -17.02 9.90 -12.13
CA SER A 222 -17.86 10.59 -11.16
C SER A 222 -17.43 10.41 -9.69
N PHE A 223 -16.44 9.55 -9.42
CA PHE A 223 -15.82 9.32 -8.11
C PHE A 223 -14.33 9.72 -8.07
N ALA A 224 -13.86 10.55 -9.02
CA ALA A 224 -12.47 10.97 -9.07
C ALA A 224 -12.02 11.75 -7.80
N ASP A 225 -12.92 12.51 -7.19
CA ASP A 225 -12.72 13.20 -5.91
C ASP A 225 -12.48 12.21 -4.75
N VAL A 226 -13.25 11.13 -4.69
CA VAL A 226 -13.09 10.04 -3.70
C VAL A 226 -11.73 9.36 -3.85
N GLN A 227 -11.27 9.14 -5.09
CA GLN A 227 -9.94 8.59 -5.34
C GLN A 227 -8.83 9.54 -4.89
N ARG A 228 -8.98 10.85 -5.14
CA ARG A 228 -8.04 11.87 -4.68
C ARG A 228 -7.96 11.90 -3.16
N GLN A 229 -9.10 11.93 -2.46
CA GLN A 229 -9.15 11.89 -0.99
C GLN A 229 -8.48 10.64 -0.42
N LYS A 230 -8.71 9.48 -1.03
CA LYS A 230 -8.04 8.22 -0.65
C LYS A 230 -6.53 8.29 -0.83
N ALA A 231 -6.05 8.87 -1.93
CA ALA A 231 -4.63 9.07 -2.17
C ALA A 231 -4.01 10.03 -1.15
N GLU A 232 -4.69 11.14 -0.84
CA GLU A 232 -4.26 12.09 0.18
C GLU A 232 -4.20 11.47 1.58
N SER A 233 -5.25 10.74 1.99
CA SER A 233 -5.30 10.03 3.28
C SER A 233 -4.20 8.96 3.37
N SER A 234 -3.99 8.19 2.30
CA SER A 234 -2.90 7.20 2.23
C SER A 234 -1.53 7.86 2.35
N ASN A 235 -1.31 9.01 1.69
CA ASN A 235 -0.06 9.76 1.77
C ASN A 235 0.17 10.35 3.16
N LYS A 236 -0.88 10.89 3.81
CA LYS A 236 -0.82 11.35 5.21
C LYS A 236 -0.43 10.21 6.15
N GLY A 237 -1.07 9.05 6.02
CA GLY A 237 -0.75 7.87 6.82
C GLY A 237 0.67 7.34 6.59
N LEU A 238 1.14 7.32 5.33
CA LEU A 238 2.51 6.93 4.99
C LEU A 238 3.53 7.92 5.58
N ASN A 239 3.32 9.22 5.40
CA ASN A 239 4.18 10.26 5.96
C ASN A 239 4.23 10.14 7.49
N ARG A 240 3.09 9.96 8.17
CA ARG A 240 3.07 9.77 9.62
C ARG A 240 3.92 8.58 10.05
N ARG A 241 3.80 7.43 9.37
CA ARG A 241 4.62 6.25 9.66
C ARG A 241 6.10 6.56 9.48
N GLN A 242 6.48 7.14 8.35
CA GLN A 242 7.86 7.53 8.05
C GLN A 242 8.45 8.52 9.08
N ASN A 243 7.63 9.46 9.57
CA ASN A 243 8.02 10.39 10.63
C ASN A 243 8.25 9.70 11.98
N ASN A 244 7.57 8.57 12.21
CA ASN A 244 7.65 7.78 13.43
C ASN A 244 8.47 6.49 13.22
N ALA A 245 9.29 6.41 12.17
CA ALA A 245 10.09 5.24 11.91
C ALA A 245 11.20 5.09 12.96
N ILE A 246 11.39 3.86 13.44
CA ILE A 246 12.32 3.54 14.53
C ILE A 246 13.56 2.80 14.03
N ASP A 247 14.70 2.96 14.71
CA ASP A 247 15.86 2.12 14.44
C ASP A 247 15.68 0.73 15.01
N ILE A 248 16.12 -0.27 14.25
CA ILE A 248 16.13 -1.67 14.66
C ILE A 248 17.44 -2.35 14.27
N LYS A 249 17.83 -3.35 15.06
CA LYS A 249 18.82 -4.37 14.70
C LYS A 249 18.14 -5.72 14.54
N VAL A 250 18.39 -6.40 13.43
CA VAL A 250 17.64 -7.60 12.99
C VAL A 250 18.52 -8.82 12.70
N VAL A 251 19.83 -8.75 12.93
CA VAL A 251 20.76 -9.88 12.73
C VAL A 251 20.28 -11.14 13.47
N ASN A 252 19.85 -10.99 14.72
CA ASN A 252 19.34 -12.09 15.55
C ASN A 252 18.03 -12.68 14.99
N LEU A 253 17.15 -11.83 14.43
CA LEU A 253 15.92 -12.27 13.77
C LEU A 253 16.22 -13.13 12.53
N ILE A 254 17.19 -12.70 11.71
CA ILE A 254 17.57 -13.43 10.50
C ILE A 254 18.25 -14.77 10.86
N GLN A 255 19.15 -14.78 11.86
CA GLN A 255 19.77 -16.01 12.35
C GLN A 255 18.75 -16.98 12.93
N TRP A 256 17.81 -16.50 13.74
CA TRP A 256 16.70 -17.31 14.24
C TRP A 256 15.88 -17.92 13.10
N ALA A 257 15.52 -17.11 12.10
CA ALA A 257 14.73 -17.58 10.96
C ALA A 257 15.48 -18.67 10.17
N LYS A 258 16.78 -18.47 9.90
CA LYS A 258 17.64 -19.50 9.30
C LYS A 258 17.63 -20.78 10.11
N ASN A 259 17.93 -20.70 11.40
CA ASN A 259 18.00 -21.87 12.28
C ASN A 259 16.65 -22.61 12.35
N ARG A 260 15.53 -21.88 12.33
CA ARG A 260 14.19 -22.47 12.30
C ARG A 260 13.91 -23.27 11.03
N LEU A 261 14.46 -22.87 9.88
CA LEU A 261 14.27 -23.60 8.62
C LEU A 261 15.31 -24.71 8.41
N VAL A 262 16.51 -24.57 8.98
CA VAL A 262 17.52 -25.64 8.99
C VAL A 262 17.09 -26.78 9.93
N THR A 263 16.49 -26.44 11.06
CA THR A 263 15.97 -27.40 12.04
C THR A 263 14.45 -27.28 12.13
N LEU A 264 13.79 -27.84 11.11
CA LEU A 264 12.33 -27.87 11.03
C LEU A 264 11.74 -28.59 12.25
N PRO A 265 10.62 -28.10 12.82
CA PRO A 265 10.01 -28.72 13.97
C PRO A 265 9.40 -30.08 13.59
N GLU A 266 9.55 -31.06 14.48
CA GLU A 266 8.90 -32.38 14.32
C GLU A 266 7.37 -32.28 14.43
N VAL A 267 6.88 -31.34 15.26
CA VAL A 267 5.46 -31.17 15.54
C VAL A 267 4.83 -30.04 14.72
N PRO A 268 3.65 -30.27 14.10
CA PRO A 268 2.98 -29.26 13.29
C PRO A 268 2.45 -28.05 14.05
N SER A 269 2.44 -28.07 15.39
CA SER A 269 1.92 -26.96 16.21
C SER A 269 2.74 -25.68 16.05
N LEU A 270 4.03 -25.79 15.70
CA LEU A 270 4.96 -24.67 15.50
C LEU A 270 4.98 -24.12 14.06
N TRP A 271 3.98 -24.49 13.24
CA TRP A 271 3.92 -24.08 11.83
C TRP A 271 4.00 -22.57 11.59
N HIS A 272 3.46 -21.78 12.52
CA HIS A 272 3.48 -20.32 12.44
C HIS A 272 4.92 -19.79 12.47
N GLN A 273 5.83 -20.42 13.22
CA GLN A 273 7.24 -20.02 13.25
C GLN A 273 7.94 -20.32 11.92
N VAL A 274 7.64 -21.47 11.30
CA VAL A 274 8.15 -21.82 9.97
C VAL A 274 7.69 -20.80 8.93
N ALA A 275 6.40 -20.45 8.93
CA ALA A 275 5.85 -19.44 8.03
C ALA A 275 6.48 -18.04 8.23
N ILE A 276 6.68 -17.62 9.49
CA ILE A 276 7.32 -16.34 9.81
C ILE A 276 8.79 -16.33 9.38
N ALA A 277 9.52 -17.43 9.59
CA ALA A 277 10.89 -17.57 9.12
C ALA A 277 10.98 -17.46 7.58
N LEU A 278 10.07 -18.10 6.84
CA LEU A 278 9.98 -17.95 5.38
C LEU A 278 9.73 -16.49 4.96
N MET A 279 8.83 -15.76 5.64
CA MET A 279 8.57 -14.35 5.35
C MET A 279 9.79 -13.46 5.60
N ILE A 280 10.55 -13.73 6.67
CA ILE A 280 11.77 -12.99 7.01
C ILE A 280 12.85 -13.21 5.96
N LEU A 281 13.12 -14.47 5.57
CA LEU A 281 14.25 -14.78 4.69
C LEU A 281 13.99 -14.46 3.21
N THR A 282 12.73 -14.33 2.79
CA THR A 282 12.34 -14.15 1.36
C THR A 282 11.62 -12.83 1.06
N GLY A 283 11.18 -12.11 2.09
CA GLY A 283 10.36 -10.91 1.95
C GLY A 283 9.01 -11.15 1.25
N ARG A 284 8.57 -12.40 1.07
CA ARG A 284 7.27 -12.70 0.45
C ARG A 284 6.11 -12.33 1.37
N ARG A 285 4.96 -12.02 0.78
CA ARG A 285 3.74 -11.68 1.54
C ARG A 285 3.26 -12.91 2.30
N GLN A 286 2.60 -12.67 3.43
CA GLN A 286 1.92 -13.71 4.19
C GLN A 286 1.01 -14.56 3.30
N SER A 287 0.18 -13.92 2.47
CA SER A 287 -0.72 -14.63 1.56
C SER A 287 0.02 -15.45 0.53
N GLU A 288 1.21 -15.04 0.07
CA GLU A 288 2.02 -15.81 -0.88
C GLU A 288 2.56 -17.07 -0.21
N ILE A 289 3.27 -16.92 0.91
CA ILE A 289 3.84 -18.05 1.67
C ILE A 289 2.77 -19.09 2.01
N MET A 290 1.61 -18.62 2.48
CA MET A 290 0.55 -19.49 2.96
C MET A 290 -0.38 -20.02 1.85
N SER A 291 -0.21 -19.59 0.59
CA SER A 291 -1.03 -20.08 -0.53
C SER A 291 -0.25 -20.30 -1.84
N SER A 292 0.09 -19.24 -2.56
CA SER A 292 0.51 -19.31 -3.96
C SER A 292 2.01 -19.53 -4.20
N ALA A 293 2.86 -19.29 -3.21
CA ALA A 293 4.31 -19.32 -3.39
C ALA A 293 4.79 -20.70 -3.86
N LYS A 294 5.71 -20.70 -4.82
CA LYS A 294 6.55 -21.86 -5.16
C LYS A 294 8.00 -21.37 -5.20
N PHE A 295 8.92 -22.17 -4.66
CA PHE A 295 10.35 -21.91 -4.69
C PHE A 295 11.08 -23.07 -5.35
N SER A 296 11.94 -22.75 -6.31
CA SER A 296 12.78 -23.71 -7.03
C SER A 296 14.27 -23.35 -6.88
N PRO A 297 15.17 -24.36 -6.87
CA PRO A 297 16.60 -24.10 -6.74
C PRO A 297 17.18 -23.47 -8.02
N VAL A 298 18.16 -22.57 -7.86
CA VAL A 298 18.86 -21.90 -8.98
C VAL A 298 20.38 -22.14 -8.98
N GLY A 299 20.82 -23.22 -8.32
CA GLY A 299 22.24 -23.59 -8.24
C GLY A 299 23.09 -22.74 -7.29
N SER A 300 22.47 -21.92 -6.43
CA SER A 300 23.12 -21.10 -5.41
C SER A 300 22.33 -21.10 -4.11
N ASP A 301 23.02 -21.12 -2.97
CA ASP A 301 22.40 -21.01 -1.64
C ASP A 301 21.85 -19.61 -1.33
N SER A 302 22.27 -18.61 -2.10
CA SER A 302 21.88 -17.21 -1.91
C SER A 302 20.58 -16.84 -2.64
N TYR A 303 20.05 -17.70 -3.52
CA TYR A 303 18.94 -17.36 -4.41
C TYR A 303 17.96 -18.52 -4.55
N VAL A 304 16.71 -18.19 -4.84
CA VAL A 304 15.68 -19.14 -5.30
C VAL A 304 14.92 -18.51 -6.46
N GLU A 305 14.42 -19.35 -7.35
CA GLU A 305 13.40 -18.94 -8.31
C GLU A 305 12.04 -18.95 -7.62
N PHE A 306 11.29 -17.84 -7.71
CA PHE A 306 9.99 -17.66 -7.09
C PHE A 306 8.88 -17.50 -8.14
N SER A 307 7.77 -18.20 -7.94
CA SER A 307 6.51 -17.98 -8.66
C SER A 307 5.32 -17.87 -7.72
N GLY A 308 4.16 -17.47 -8.25
CA GLY A 308 2.93 -17.28 -7.46
C GLY A 308 2.83 -15.90 -6.80
N GLN A 309 3.36 -14.87 -7.48
CA GLN A 309 3.27 -13.48 -7.04
C GLN A 309 1.81 -13.00 -7.02
N LEU A 310 1.35 -12.48 -5.88
CA LEU A 310 -0.02 -11.96 -5.72
C LEU A 310 -0.09 -10.44 -5.96
N LYS A 311 -1.33 -9.91 -5.91
CA LYS A 311 -1.68 -8.48 -6.12
C LYS A 311 -1.28 -7.95 -7.51
N ARG A 312 -1.43 -8.78 -8.54
CA ARG A 312 -1.38 -8.38 -9.95
C ARG A 312 -2.77 -7.99 -10.43
N HIS A 313 -2.83 -7.23 -11.52
CA HIS A 313 -4.10 -7.01 -12.22
C HIS A 313 -4.45 -8.24 -13.06
N ASP A 314 -5.73 -8.41 -13.36
CA ASP A 314 -6.16 -9.46 -14.27
C ASP A 314 -5.49 -9.27 -15.65
N GLY A 315 -5.04 -10.37 -16.26
CA GLY A 315 -4.22 -10.37 -17.47
C GLY A 315 -2.72 -10.05 -17.28
N GLU A 316 -2.24 -9.66 -16.09
CA GLU A 316 -0.81 -9.53 -15.81
C GLU A 316 -0.23 -10.87 -15.30
N THR A 317 0.24 -11.72 -16.21
CA THR A 317 1.02 -12.90 -15.83
C THR A 317 2.44 -12.49 -15.46
N VAL A 318 2.94 -13.03 -14.35
CA VAL A 318 4.34 -12.89 -13.94
C VAL A 318 4.94 -14.27 -13.91
N GLY A 319 5.85 -14.51 -14.84
CA GLY A 319 6.66 -15.72 -14.86
C GLY A 319 7.47 -15.86 -13.57
N ALA A 320 8.05 -17.03 -13.37
CA ALA A 320 8.97 -17.24 -12.27
C ALA A 320 10.19 -16.31 -12.41
N TYR A 321 10.74 -15.85 -11.29
CA TYR A 321 11.90 -14.95 -11.28
C TYR A 321 12.75 -15.15 -10.03
N GLU A 322 14.05 -14.88 -10.16
CA GLU A 322 15.00 -15.06 -9.07
C GLU A 322 14.83 -14.00 -7.98
N ILE A 323 14.88 -14.44 -6.72
CA ILE A 323 14.94 -13.58 -5.55
C ILE A 323 16.10 -14.00 -4.63
N PRO A 324 16.79 -13.05 -3.99
CA PRO A 324 17.76 -13.38 -2.95
C PRO A 324 17.08 -14.00 -1.73
N VAL A 325 17.80 -14.89 -1.05
CA VAL A 325 17.42 -15.46 0.24
C VAL A 325 18.43 -15.00 1.29
N LEU A 326 17.94 -14.41 2.38
CA LEU A 326 18.81 -13.95 3.46
C LEU A 326 19.51 -15.15 4.13
N ALA A 327 20.76 -14.92 4.58
CA ALA A 327 21.60 -15.87 5.30
C ALA A 327 21.93 -17.19 4.58
N ASN A 328 21.95 -17.19 3.24
CA ASN A 328 22.34 -18.32 2.38
C ASN A 328 21.60 -19.61 2.77
N SER A 329 20.28 -19.58 2.61
CA SER A 329 19.38 -20.62 3.13
C SER A 329 18.37 -21.10 2.08
N ALA A 330 18.72 -21.05 0.79
CA ALA A 330 17.83 -21.42 -0.32
C ALA A 330 17.20 -22.82 -0.13
N GLU A 331 18.00 -23.85 0.15
CA GLU A 331 17.51 -25.21 0.37
C GLU A 331 16.55 -25.28 1.57
N ALA A 332 16.89 -24.62 2.68
CA ALA A 332 16.07 -24.58 3.88
C ALA A 332 14.74 -23.84 3.65
N VAL A 333 14.72 -22.80 2.81
CA VAL A 333 13.50 -22.11 2.39
C VAL A 333 12.58 -23.03 1.59
N ILE A 334 13.14 -23.78 0.63
CA ILE A 334 12.38 -24.75 -0.16
C ILE A 334 11.82 -25.85 0.75
N ALA A 335 12.66 -26.40 1.63
CA ALA A 335 12.25 -27.43 2.59
C ALA A 335 11.16 -26.94 3.55
N GLY A 336 11.29 -25.70 4.07
CA GLY A 336 10.29 -25.11 4.96
C GLY A 336 8.93 -24.89 4.29
N LEU A 337 8.92 -24.48 3.02
CA LEU A 337 7.68 -24.33 2.27
C LEU A 337 7.01 -25.70 2.05
N LYS A 338 7.80 -26.71 1.67
CA LYS A 338 7.34 -28.10 1.49
C LYS A 338 6.78 -28.67 2.79
N TRP A 339 7.47 -28.45 3.91
CA TRP A 339 7.02 -28.89 5.23
C TRP A 339 5.66 -28.30 5.60
N LEU A 340 5.39 -27.02 5.31
CA LEU A 340 4.09 -26.40 5.55
C LEU A 340 2.98 -27.05 4.72
N GLU A 341 3.29 -27.48 3.50
CA GLU A 341 2.37 -28.17 2.60
C GLU A 341 2.05 -29.58 3.08
N GLU A 342 3.09 -30.39 3.36
CA GLU A 342 2.96 -31.76 3.88
C GLU A 342 2.17 -31.82 5.21
N ASN A 343 2.23 -30.75 6.00
CA ASN A 343 1.50 -30.65 7.27
C ASN A 343 0.13 -29.96 7.18
N ASN A 344 -0.41 -29.75 5.97
CA ASN A 344 -1.72 -29.12 5.72
C ASN A 344 -1.85 -27.71 6.33
N LYS A 345 -0.73 -26.97 6.38
CA LYS A 345 -0.64 -25.60 6.91
C LYS A 345 -0.60 -24.55 5.80
N ARG A 346 -0.97 -24.92 4.57
CA ARG A 346 -1.18 -24.00 3.44
C ARG A 346 -2.57 -24.17 2.85
N VAL A 347 -3.03 -23.15 2.14
CA VAL A 347 -4.23 -23.23 1.30
C VAL A 347 -3.77 -23.15 -0.15
N VAL A 348 -3.59 -24.30 -0.78
CA VAL A 348 -3.14 -24.38 -2.17
C VAL A 348 -4.28 -23.95 -3.11
N PRO A 349 -4.03 -23.08 -4.10
CA PRO A 349 -5.04 -22.74 -5.10
C PRO A 349 -5.44 -23.97 -5.93
N ALA A 350 -6.69 -24.01 -6.39
CA ALA A 350 -7.20 -25.12 -7.19
C ALA A 350 -6.48 -25.26 -8.54
N ASP A 351 -6.08 -24.13 -9.12
CA ASP A 351 -5.34 -24.04 -10.38
C ASP A 351 -4.49 -22.75 -10.40
N GLU A 352 -3.81 -22.48 -11.52
CA GLU A 352 -2.94 -21.31 -11.68
C GLU A 352 -3.69 -20.03 -12.11
N SER A 353 -5.02 -20.06 -12.26
CA SER A 353 -5.81 -18.88 -12.61
C SER A 353 -5.71 -17.78 -11.56
N TYR A 354 -5.86 -16.54 -12.01
CA TYR A 354 -5.87 -15.37 -11.13
C TYR A 354 -6.96 -15.49 -10.05
N GLN A 355 -8.15 -15.94 -10.41
CA GLN A 355 -9.30 -16.10 -9.51
C GLN A 355 -9.03 -17.16 -8.44
N ALA A 356 -8.48 -18.33 -8.80
CA ALA A 356 -8.15 -19.38 -7.85
C ALA A 356 -7.07 -18.94 -6.86
N GLN A 357 -6.03 -18.23 -7.33
CA GLN A 357 -4.98 -17.68 -6.47
C GLN A 357 -5.53 -16.66 -5.46
N GLN A 358 -6.42 -15.76 -5.90
CA GLN A 358 -7.04 -14.76 -5.00
C GLN A 358 -7.98 -15.42 -3.98
N ALA A 359 -8.77 -16.41 -4.39
CA ALA A 359 -9.64 -17.15 -3.51
C ALA A 359 -8.85 -17.91 -2.43
N ALA A 360 -7.77 -18.58 -2.82
CA ALA A 360 -6.87 -19.27 -1.89
C ALA A 360 -6.16 -18.30 -0.94
N ALA A 361 -5.70 -17.15 -1.44
CA ALA A 361 -5.10 -16.09 -0.64
C ALA A 361 -6.08 -15.53 0.41
N LYS A 362 -7.34 -15.30 0.04
CA LYS A 362 -8.39 -14.87 0.97
C LYS A 362 -8.64 -15.94 2.03
N LYS A 363 -8.89 -17.19 1.63
CA LYS A 363 -9.13 -18.31 2.55
C LYS A 363 -7.94 -18.54 3.49
N SER A 364 -6.72 -18.38 3.00
CA SER A 364 -5.50 -18.41 3.81
C SER A 364 -5.45 -17.27 4.82
N HIS A 365 -5.83 -16.04 4.42
CA HIS A 365 -5.87 -14.90 5.31
C HIS A 365 -6.87 -15.13 6.45
N ASP A 366 -8.09 -15.53 6.12
CA ASP A 366 -9.17 -15.79 7.07
C ASP A 366 -8.77 -16.88 8.08
N ARG A 367 -8.08 -17.94 7.62
CA ARG A 367 -7.66 -19.07 8.47
C ARG A 367 -6.46 -18.78 9.38
N PHE A 368 -5.48 -18.03 8.89
CA PHE A 368 -4.14 -18.01 9.51
C PHE A 368 -3.67 -16.63 10.02
N SER A 369 -4.31 -15.53 9.60
CA SER A 369 -3.80 -14.16 9.86
C SER A 369 -3.66 -13.83 11.33
N ARG A 370 -4.60 -14.28 12.18
CA ARG A 370 -4.55 -14.07 13.63
C ARG A 370 -3.31 -14.69 14.25
N TYR A 371 -3.10 -16.00 14.04
CA TYR A 371 -1.96 -16.75 14.58
C TYR A 371 -0.61 -16.22 14.10
N LEU A 372 -0.54 -15.86 12.81
CA LEU A 372 0.68 -15.29 12.24
C LEU A 372 0.96 -13.89 12.78
N SER A 373 -0.08 -13.09 13.07
CA SER A 373 0.08 -11.78 13.69
C SER A 373 0.61 -11.90 15.13
N GLU A 374 0.08 -12.84 15.92
CA GLU A 374 0.58 -13.13 17.27
C GLU A 374 2.04 -13.61 17.21
N SER A 375 2.35 -14.59 16.35
CA SER A 375 3.73 -15.09 16.18
C SER A 375 4.70 -14.02 15.65
N ALA A 376 4.23 -13.11 14.80
CA ALA A 376 5.06 -12.02 14.30
C ALA A 376 5.49 -11.08 15.43
N LYS A 377 4.56 -10.74 16.34
CA LYS A 377 4.86 -9.92 17.52
C LYS A 377 5.86 -10.60 18.43
N ASP A 378 5.67 -11.90 18.67
CA ASP A 378 6.58 -12.72 19.46
C ASP A 378 8.01 -12.72 18.90
N ALA A 379 8.15 -12.93 17.58
CA ALA A 379 9.44 -12.90 16.91
C ALA A 379 10.09 -11.52 16.98
N CYS A 380 9.32 -10.45 16.78
CA CYS A 380 9.81 -9.08 16.89
C CYS A 380 10.33 -8.78 18.31
N ASN A 381 9.56 -9.13 19.34
CA ASN A 381 9.93 -8.85 20.73
C ASN A 381 11.18 -9.62 21.19
N LYS A 382 11.37 -10.85 20.70
CA LYS A 382 12.47 -11.72 21.12
C LYS A 382 13.78 -11.45 20.38
N TYR A 383 13.69 -11.10 19.09
CA TYR A 383 14.85 -11.14 18.20
C TYR A 383 15.18 -9.82 17.51
N ILE A 384 14.37 -8.78 17.68
CA ILE A 384 14.69 -7.44 17.19
C ILE A 384 15.10 -6.57 18.38
N VAL A 385 16.27 -5.93 18.28
CA VAL A 385 16.70 -4.91 19.24
C VAL A 385 16.24 -3.55 18.73
N LEU A 386 15.49 -2.83 19.56
CA LEU A 386 15.06 -1.47 19.27
C LEU A 386 16.16 -0.46 19.60
N GLY A 387 16.23 0.63 18.85
CA GLY A 387 17.05 1.79 19.21
C GLY A 387 16.57 2.48 20.49
N ASP A 388 17.42 3.32 21.07
CA ASP A 388 17.12 4.01 22.33
C ASP A 388 15.84 4.84 22.24
N GLY A 389 14.95 4.66 23.22
CA GLY A 389 13.67 5.37 23.30
C GLY A 389 12.63 4.97 22.25
N ALA A 390 12.90 3.95 21.41
CA ALA A 390 11.93 3.47 20.44
C ALA A 390 10.87 2.56 21.09
N ASP A 391 9.66 2.63 20.53
CA ASP A 391 8.52 1.78 20.91
C ASP A 391 7.89 1.17 19.64
N TRP A 392 7.33 -0.03 19.79
CA TRP A 392 6.57 -0.71 18.74
C TRP A 392 5.28 0.01 18.40
N GLU A 393 4.75 0.83 19.30
CA GLU A 393 3.50 1.57 19.13
C GLU A 393 3.72 3.03 18.72
N PHE A 394 2.83 3.58 17.89
CA PHE A 394 2.80 5.01 17.56
C PHE A 394 1.37 5.55 17.52
N PRO A 395 1.14 6.82 17.88
CA PRO A 395 -0.18 7.41 17.78
C PRO A 395 -0.59 7.59 16.31
N ASP A 396 -1.84 7.29 15.99
CA ASP A 396 -2.48 7.72 14.76
C ASP A 396 -3.06 9.15 14.87
N GLU A 397 -3.82 9.58 13.86
CA GLU A 397 -4.44 10.91 13.82
C GLU A 397 -5.41 11.17 14.97
N SER A 398 -6.05 10.13 15.52
CA SER A 398 -6.94 10.25 16.68
C SER A 398 -6.21 10.01 18.01
N GLY A 399 -4.88 9.87 17.97
CA GLY A 399 -4.08 9.52 19.14
C GLY A 399 -4.14 8.04 19.52
N LYS A 400 -4.88 7.21 18.77
CA LYS A 400 -4.94 5.76 19.02
C LYS A 400 -3.62 5.12 18.66
N LYS A 401 -3.05 4.37 19.60
CA LYS A 401 -1.81 3.65 19.37
C LYS A 401 -1.96 2.56 18.30
N LYS A 402 -1.02 2.50 17.35
CA LYS A 402 -0.92 1.50 16.29
C LYS A 402 0.37 0.70 16.46
N ASP A 403 0.23 -0.61 16.45
CA ASP A 403 1.35 -1.55 16.52
C ASP A 403 2.04 -1.72 15.15
N ARG A 404 3.37 -1.57 15.12
CA ARG A 404 4.21 -1.79 13.93
C ARG A 404 4.46 -3.28 13.65
N ARG A 405 4.39 -4.15 14.67
CA ARG A 405 4.73 -5.57 14.58
C ARG A 405 3.63 -6.35 13.85
N LYS A 406 3.72 -6.36 12.52
CA LYS A 406 2.83 -7.10 11.62
C LYS A 406 3.68 -7.96 10.69
N CYS A 407 3.10 -8.99 10.09
CA CYS A 407 3.78 -9.80 9.07
C CYS A 407 4.37 -8.95 7.92
N HIS A 408 3.74 -7.80 7.63
CA HIS A 408 4.25 -6.86 6.62
C HIS A 408 5.60 -6.22 6.99
N LEU A 409 5.92 -6.10 8.29
CA LEU A 409 7.19 -5.53 8.75
C LEU A 409 8.39 -6.35 8.24
N PHE A 410 8.30 -7.68 8.20
CA PHE A 410 9.38 -8.53 7.68
C PHE A 410 9.67 -8.26 6.21
N ARG A 411 8.65 -7.90 5.43
CA ARG A 411 8.82 -7.48 4.04
C ARG A 411 9.53 -6.14 3.91
N GLN A 412 9.31 -5.22 4.85
CA GLN A 412 10.05 -3.95 4.91
C GLN A 412 11.50 -4.16 5.30
N ILE A 413 11.75 -4.95 6.36
CA ILE A 413 13.09 -5.36 6.80
C ILE A 413 13.85 -5.99 5.63
N TYR A 414 13.25 -6.98 4.96
CA TYR A 414 13.85 -7.60 3.79
C TYR A 414 14.17 -6.59 2.68
N GLY A 415 13.25 -5.66 2.38
CA GLY A 415 13.47 -4.61 1.39
C GLY A 415 14.66 -3.70 1.71
N GLN A 416 14.85 -3.36 2.98
CA GLN A 416 16.00 -2.55 3.42
C GLN A 416 17.31 -3.32 3.41
N VAL A 417 17.28 -4.62 3.69
CA VAL A 417 18.47 -5.48 3.77
C VAL A 417 18.94 -5.92 2.39
N VAL A 418 18.01 -6.27 1.49
CA VAL A 418 18.35 -6.99 0.25
C VAL A 418 19.24 -6.16 -0.68
N TYR A 419 18.98 -4.85 -0.79
CA TYR A 419 19.79 -4.00 -1.66
C TYR A 419 21.23 -3.84 -1.17
N PRO A 420 21.50 -3.37 0.07
CA PRO A 420 22.87 -3.19 0.53
C PRO A 420 23.66 -4.50 0.58
N VAL A 421 23.00 -5.63 0.87
CA VAL A 421 23.67 -6.94 0.98
C VAL A 421 23.99 -7.55 -0.39
N PHE A 422 23.08 -7.50 -1.36
CA PHE A 422 23.22 -8.24 -2.62
C PHE A 422 23.51 -7.37 -3.85
N PHE A 423 23.17 -6.08 -3.80
CA PHE A 423 23.12 -5.25 -5.01
C PHE A 423 23.86 -3.91 -4.91
N GLU A 424 24.37 -3.52 -3.74
CA GLU A 424 25.10 -2.24 -3.56
C GLU A 424 26.26 -2.09 -4.56
N LYS A 425 27.01 -3.18 -4.77
CA LYS A 425 28.15 -3.24 -5.69
C LYS A 425 27.76 -3.53 -7.15
N SER A 426 26.46 -3.69 -7.47
CA SER A 426 25.99 -4.07 -8.82
C SER A 426 25.83 -2.90 -9.79
N GLY A 427 25.88 -1.65 -9.31
CA GLY A 427 25.57 -0.45 -10.10
C GLY A 427 24.08 -0.24 -10.42
N ARG A 428 23.21 -1.18 -10.03
CA ARG A 428 21.75 -1.07 -10.24
C ARG A 428 21.14 -0.08 -9.27
N LYS A 429 20.08 0.61 -9.69
CA LYS A 429 19.37 1.58 -8.83
C LYS A 429 18.49 0.85 -7.80
N LEU A 430 18.48 1.33 -6.56
CA LEU A 430 17.65 0.81 -5.46
C LEU A 430 16.19 0.54 -5.87
N ASN A 431 15.51 1.55 -6.43
CA ASN A 431 14.09 1.43 -6.81
C ASN A 431 13.86 0.35 -7.88
N GLN A 432 14.81 0.16 -8.80
CA GLN A 432 14.72 -0.87 -9.81
C GLN A 432 14.83 -2.26 -9.16
N VAL A 433 15.87 -2.46 -8.34
CA VAL A 433 16.08 -3.72 -7.61
C VAL A 433 14.87 -4.07 -6.75
N LEU A 434 14.35 -3.13 -5.97
CA LEU A 434 13.17 -3.36 -5.12
C LEU A 434 11.90 -3.60 -5.96
N THR A 435 11.74 -2.98 -7.12
CA THR A 435 10.60 -3.27 -7.99
C THR A 435 10.63 -4.73 -8.46
N GLU A 436 11.80 -5.19 -8.91
CA GLU A 436 11.97 -6.54 -9.45
C GLU A 436 11.88 -7.60 -8.35
N VAL A 437 12.74 -7.52 -7.32
CA VAL A 437 12.79 -8.50 -6.24
C VAL A 437 11.46 -8.58 -5.50
N MET A 438 10.80 -7.46 -5.26
CA MET A 438 9.51 -7.45 -4.54
C MET A 438 8.33 -7.78 -5.46
N GLY A 439 8.54 -7.99 -6.75
CA GLY A 439 7.46 -8.30 -7.68
C GLY A 439 6.41 -7.19 -7.73
N HIS A 440 6.86 -5.94 -7.83
CA HIS A 440 6.00 -4.80 -8.16
C HIS A 440 5.75 -4.73 -9.67
N SER A 441 4.79 -3.92 -10.10
CA SER A 441 4.58 -3.69 -11.54
C SER A 441 5.70 -2.82 -12.09
N ASN A 442 6.13 -3.10 -13.32
CA ASN A 442 7.11 -2.27 -14.02
C ASN A 442 6.53 -0.96 -14.55
N ARG A 443 5.22 -0.72 -14.35
CA ARG A 443 4.58 0.55 -14.67
C ARG A 443 5.28 1.70 -13.90
N PRO A 444 5.56 2.85 -14.55
CA PRO A 444 6.24 3.98 -13.91
C PRO A 444 5.60 4.43 -12.58
N SER A 445 4.27 4.39 -12.48
CA SER A 445 3.53 4.69 -11.26
C SER A 445 3.86 3.74 -10.11
N SER A 446 3.99 2.43 -10.37
CA SER A 446 4.32 1.43 -9.36
C SER A 446 5.78 1.52 -8.90
N ARG A 447 6.71 1.84 -9.80
CA ARG A 447 8.14 1.97 -9.48
C ARG A 447 8.43 3.12 -8.52
N ARG A 448 7.67 4.23 -8.63
CA ARG A 448 7.86 5.43 -7.81
C ARG A 448 7.57 5.18 -6.33
N HIS A 449 6.61 4.31 -6.02
CA HIS A 449 6.13 4.07 -4.65
C HIS A 449 6.69 2.81 -3.99
N ALA A 450 7.39 1.95 -4.75
CA ALA A 450 7.87 0.67 -4.25
C ALA A 450 8.84 0.82 -3.06
N ALA A 451 9.83 1.71 -3.15
CA ALA A 451 10.80 1.93 -2.08
C ALA A 451 10.19 2.66 -0.87
N GLU A 452 9.26 3.59 -1.10
CA GLU A 452 8.62 4.41 -0.05
C GLU A 452 7.89 3.54 0.99
N ALA A 453 7.31 2.43 0.54
CA ALA A 453 6.57 1.51 1.40
C ALA A 453 7.48 0.69 2.34
N TYR A 454 8.77 0.58 2.03
CA TYR A 454 9.71 -0.26 2.79
C TYR A 454 10.56 0.50 3.80
N ASP A 455 10.57 1.84 3.73
CA ASP A 455 11.19 2.73 4.73
C ASP A 455 10.15 3.33 5.68
N ALA A 456 8.96 2.73 5.77
CA ALA A 456 7.82 3.37 6.41
C ALA A 456 7.80 3.22 7.94
N ASP A 457 8.12 2.04 8.50
CA ASP A 457 7.96 1.81 9.96
C ASP A 457 9.27 1.77 10.74
N CYS A 458 10.38 1.44 10.08
CA CYS A 458 11.66 1.22 10.75
C CYS A 458 12.86 1.50 9.84
N PHE A 459 14.06 1.54 10.41
CA PHE A 459 15.35 1.56 9.73
C PHE A 459 16.26 0.47 10.29
N VAL A 460 16.74 -0.42 9.42
CA VAL A 460 17.71 -1.46 9.81
C VAL A 460 19.10 -0.86 9.92
N THR A 461 19.76 -1.03 11.07
CA THR A 461 21.03 -0.36 11.39
C THR A 461 22.25 -1.28 11.42
N ASP A 462 22.06 -2.59 11.50
CA ASP A 462 23.11 -3.62 11.60
C ASP A 462 23.43 -4.29 10.26
N ILE A 463 23.40 -3.53 9.17
CA ILE A 463 23.57 -4.04 7.79
C ILE A 463 24.89 -4.79 7.58
N GLU A 464 25.99 -4.30 8.15
CA GLU A 464 27.31 -4.94 8.01
C GLU A 464 27.36 -6.31 8.69
N GLU A 465 26.75 -6.45 9.87
CA GLU A 465 26.61 -7.75 10.54
C GLU A 465 25.76 -8.71 9.68
N ILE A 466 24.76 -8.19 8.98
CA ILE A 466 23.92 -8.98 8.08
C ILE A 466 24.70 -9.41 6.82
N LYS A 467 25.61 -8.59 6.29
CA LYS A 467 26.51 -8.98 5.19
C LYS A 467 27.38 -10.18 5.59
N VAL A 468 27.88 -10.21 6.83
CA VAL A 468 28.66 -11.35 7.37
C VAL A 468 27.84 -12.64 7.33
N ILE A 469 26.62 -12.64 7.89
CA ILE A 469 25.78 -13.87 7.92
C ILE A 469 25.33 -14.32 6.52
N CYS A 470 25.28 -13.41 5.55
CA CYS A 470 24.98 -13.70 4.14
C CYS A 470 26.24 -14.02 3.31
N GLY A 471 27.43 -13.99 3.90
CA GLY A 471 28.69 -14.22 3.18
C GLY A 471 28.94 -13.23 2.04
N LYS A 472 28.60 -11.94 2.23
CA LYS A 472 28.71 -10.87 1.22
C LYS A 472 29.68 -9.73 1.58
N VAL A 473 30.58 -9.97 2.54
CA VAL A 473 31.61 -9.01 2.98
C VAL A 473 32.61 -8.77 1.85
#